data_AF-A0A9J8CPG5-F1
#
_entry.id   AF-A0A9J8CPG5-F1
#
_cell.length_a   1.000
_cell.length_b   1.000
_cell.length_c   1.000
_cell.angle_alpha   90.00
_cell.angle_beta   90.00
_cell.angle_gamma   90.00
#
_symmetry.space_group_name_H-M   'P 1'
#
loop_
_entity.id
_entity.type
_entity.pdbx_description
1 polymer ?
#
loop_
_entity_poly.entity_id
_entity_poly.type
_entity_poly.pdbx_seq_one_letter_code
_entity_poly.pdbx_strand_id
1 'polypeptide(L)'
;MNIFQESRCSILGVLLVFFLQGSCADPDVEVHKAVGDSLELIADYPKKDLEVLWRYNDTTFAEYRNDDFQKVKSELFNRLKMNKNNINVTVTDLTLQDSGIFSVVAESKSEMYKTKVFVLHVHGSCADPDVEVHKAVGDSLELIADYPKKDLKVQWRYNQIAFAEYQNDDFQKVKSELFNNRLKMNKNNISVTVTDLTLQDSGRFSIVAESKSEQYKSKHFVLHVHDLIREVKIEDSYFWLQSKNLCMFHLRCVASGDQNLSYSWISPQTQGPQLNINLSLTESATLSCTANNTVSVKYTTKTVVCTDKSEVQQFCVKS
;
A
#
# COMPACT_ATOMS: atom_id res chain seq x y z
N MET A 1 23.58 -25.81 13.39
CA MET A 1 22.42 -26.07 12.51
C MET A 1 22.05 -24.74 11.85
N ASN A 2 22.68 -24.44 10.71
CA ASN A 2 22.13 -23.86 9.47
C ASN A 2 20.63 -23.46 9.55
N ILE A 3 20.10 -22.32 9.11
CA ILE A 3 20.35 -21.34 8.00
C ILE A 3 19.50 -20.09 8.34
N PHE A 4 19.92 -18.85 8.10
CA PHE A 4 19.44 -18.04 6.95
C PHE A 4 20.38 -16.88 6.60
N GLN A 5 20.66 -16.81 5.30
CA GLN A 5 21.48 -15.85 4.57
C GLN A 5 20.70 -14.60 4.15
N GLU A 6 21.45 -13.49 4.10
CA GLU A 6 21.49 -12.39 3.13
C GLU A 6 20.21 -11.83 2.48
N SER A 7 20.05 -10.50 2.56
CA SER A 7 20.43 -9.65 1.41
C SER A 7 20.63 -8.19 1.77
N ARG A 8 21.64 -7.61 1.12
CA ARG A 8 22.21 -6.28 1.33
C ARG A 8 21.42 -5.20 0.57
N CYS A 9 21.40 -3.98 1.09
CA CYS A 9 21.52 -2.80 0.24
C CYS A 9 22.69 -1.96 0.75
N SER A 10 23.75 -1.92 -0.03
CA SER A 10 24.94 -1.10 0.18
C SER A 10 24.72 0.29 -0.38
N ILE A 11 25.04 1.32 0.41
CA ILE A 11 25.59 2.57 -0.11
C ILE A 11 26.87 2.82 0.70
N LEU A 12 28.02 2.72 0.01
CA LEU A 12 29.31 3.20 0.48
C LEU A 12 29.24 4.73 0.60
N GLY A 13 29.63 5.28 1.75
CA GLY A 13 29.74 6.72 1.94
C GLY A 13 30.55 7.07 3.19
N VAL A 14 31.88 7.02 3.04
CA VAL A 14 32.90 7.80 3.76
C VAL A 14 32.84 7.80 5.31
N LEU A 15 33.80 7.09 5.91
CA LEU A 15 34.25 7.33 7.28
C LEU A 15 34.80 8.77 7.39
N LEU A 16 34.03 9.68 7.97
CA LEU A 16 34.54 10.92 8.56
C LEU A 16 34.50 10.74 10.08
N VAL A 17 35.66 10.42 10.64
CA VAL A 17 35.89 10.47 12.09
C VAL A 17 35.94 11.94 12.47
N PHE A 18 34.81 12.49 12.87
CA PHE A 18 34.79 13.72 13.66
C PHE A 18 34.81 13.34 15.13
N PHE A 19 35.96 13.58 15.77
CA PHE A 19 36.00 13.77 17.21
C PHE A 19 35.21 15.03 17.54
N LEU A 20 33.93 14.85 17.87
CA LEU A 20 33.18 15.85 18.60
C LEU A 20 32.89 15.27 19.98
N GLN A 21 33.45 15.91 20.99
CA GLN A 21 33.00 15.80 22.37
C GLN A 21 31.53 16.25 22.41
N GLY A 22 30.62 15.31 22.19
CA GLY A 22 29.18 15.49 22.32
C GLY A 22 28.75 14.85 23.62
N SER A 23 28.21 15.67 24.52
CA SER A 23 27.34 15.26 25.62
C SER A 23 26.48 14.07 25.19
N CYS A 24 26.49 12.96 25.94
CA CYS A 24 25.57 11.85 25.76
C CYS A 24 24.15 12.29 26.15
N ALA A 25 23.53 13.16 25.35
CA ALA A 25 22.10 13.28 25.30
C ALA A 25 21.61 12.00 24.61
N ASP A 26 21.04 11.11 25.42
CA ASP A 26 20.30 9.95 24.94
C ASP A 26 19.10 10.47 24.14
N PRO A 27 18.86 9.98 22.91
CA PRO A 27 17.85 10.55 22.04
C PRO A 27 16.47 10.51 22.69
N ASP A 28 15.74 11.62 22.56
CA ASP A 28 14.31 11.67 22.89
C ASP A 28 13.59 10.54 22.15
N VAL A 29 12.68 9.84 22.84
CA VAL A 29 11.96 8.71 22.23
C VAL A 29 10.83 9.28 21.36
N GLU A 30 11.01 9.26 20.05
CA GLU A 30 9.90 9.54 19.12
C GLU A 30 8.89 8.38 19.13
N VAL A 31 7.63 8.70 19.41
CA VAL A 31 6.54 7.72 19.47
C VAL A 31 5.43 8.14 18.51
N HIS A 32 5.11 7.26 17.56
CA HIS A 32 3.98 7.44 16.65
C HIS A 32 2.80 6.56 17.07
N LYS A 33 1.61 7.16 17.17
CA LYS A 33 0.36 6.48 17.54
C LYS A 33 -0.79 6.89 16.63
N ALA A 34 -1.80 6.05 16.51
CA ALA A 34 -3.05 6.39 15.83
C ALA A 34 -4.06 7.04 16.80
N VAL A 35 -5.01 7.81 16.27
CA VAL A 35 -6.20 8.23 17.03
C VAL A 35 -6.92 6.99 17.59
N GLY A 36 -7.24 7.02 18.88
CA GLY A 36 -7.84 5.91 19.62
C GLY A 36 -6.84 4.98 20.31
N ASP A 37 -5.54 5.05 19.97
CA ASP A 37 -4.51 4.26 20.65
C ASP A 37 -4.29 4.71 22.09
N SER A 38 -3.37 4.02 22.78
CA SER A 38 -2.88 4.39 24.11
C SER A 38 -1.36 4.58 24.11
N LEU A 39 -0.89 5.50 24.95
CA LEU A 39 0.52 5.72 25.27
C LEU A 39 0.78 5.30 26.72
N GLU A 40 1.67 4.34 26.93
CA GLU A 40 2.14 3.95 28.26
C GLU A 40 3.48 4.64 28.58
N LEU A 41 3.52 5.35 29.70
CA LEU A 41 4.68 6.07 30.20
C LEU A 41 5.31 5.25 31.32
N ILE A 42 6.45 4.63 30.99
CA ILE A 42 7.08 3.61 31.83
C ILE A 42 7.96 4.25 32.90
N ALA A 43 7.68 3.92 34.17
CA ALA A 43 8.44 4.34 35.34
C ALA A 43 9.11 3.12 36.02
N ASP A 44 10.16 2.60 35.38
CA ASP A 44 10.93 1.42 35.82
C ASP A 44 12.07 1.77 36.79
N TYR A 45 11.76 2.62 37.78
CA TYR A 45 12.72 3.05 38.80
C TYR A 45 12.61 2.20 40.08
N PRO A 46 13.69 2.13 40.90
CA PRO A 46 13.60 1.53 42.23
C PRO A 46 12.55 2.24 43.08
N LYS A 47 11.63 1.48 43.69
CA LYS A 47 10.46 2.05 44.39
C LYS A 47 10.76 2.72 45.74
N LYS A 48 11.92 2.45 46.32
CA LYS A 48 12.23 2.91 47.68
C LYS A 48 12.36 4.43 47.70
N ASP A 49 11.52 5.08 48.52
CA ASP A 49 11.47 6.55 48.65
C ASP A 49 11.28 7.27 47.30
N LEU A 50 10.59 6.63 46.34
CA LEU A 50 10.42 7.12 44.98
C LEU A 50 9.29 8.15 44.88
N GLU A 51 9.60 9.28 44.27
CA GLU A 51 8.62 10.27 43.82
C GLU A 51 8.69 10.39 42.30
N VAL A 52 7.53 10.34 41.62
CA VAL A 52 7.46 10.42 40.15
C VAL A 52 6.40 11.44 39.72
N LEU A 53 6.76 12.28 38.75
CA LEU A 53 5.87 13.23 38.10
C LEU A 53 5.78 12.90 36.61
N TRP A 54 4.55 12.76 36.11
CA TRP A 54 4.27 12.70 34.68
C TRP A 54 3.81 14.06 34.19
N ARG A 55 4.49 14.57 33.16
CA ARG A 55 4.22 15.88 32.57
C ARG A 55 3.85 15.75 31.10
N TYR A 56 2.96 16.62 30.65
CA TYR A 56 2.59 16.83 29.25
C TYR A 56 2.81 18.31 28.93
N ASN A 57 3.66 18.61 27.95
CA ASN A 57 4.11 19.96 27.61
C ASN A 57 4.46 20.78 28.88
N ASP A 58 5.35 20.20 29.70
CA ASP A 58 5.82 20.72 30.99
C ASP A 58 4.78 20.88 32.11
N THR A 59 3.53 20.50 31.87
CA THR A 59 2.47 20.54 32.88
C THR A 59 2.27 19.18 33.52
N THR A 60 2.38 19.09 34.86
CA THR A 60 2.13 17.84 35.60
C THR A 60 0.67 17.43 35.50
N PHE A 61 0.40 16.19 35.11
CA PHE A 61 -0.94 15.62 35.05
C PHE A 61 -1.14 14.40 35.96
N ALA A 62 -0.05 13.78 36.43
CA ALA A 62 -0.09 12.70 37.40
C ALA A 62 1.16 12.70 38.29
N GLU A 63 1.00 12.22 39.51
CA GLU A 63 2.05 12.14 40.52
C GLU A 63 1.99 10.79 41.24
N TYR A 64 3.14 10.28 41.65
CA TYR A 64 3.30 9.14 42.55
C TYR A 64 4.17 9.58 43.71
N ARG A 65 3.63 9.54 44.93
CA ARG A 65 4.34 9.94 46.15
C ARG A 65 3.77 9.20 47.34
N ASN A 66 4.62 8.83 48.30
CA ASN A 66 4.21 8.10 49.51
C ASN A 66 3.38 6.85 49.19
N ASP A 67 3.80 6.11 48.16
CA ASP A 67 3.14 4.91 47.65
C ASP A 67 1.68 5.09 47.18
N ASP A 68 1.29 6.32 46.81
CA ASP A 68 -0.02 6.60 46.27
C ASP A 68 0.02 7.43 44.98
N PHE A 69 -0.98 7.21 44.13
CA PHE A 69 -1.15 7.91 42.87
C PHE A 69 -2.11 9.07 43.01
N GLN A 70 -1.72 10.23 42.52
CA GLN A 70 -2.57 11.41 42.44
C GLN A 70 -2.75 11.83 40.99
N LYS A 71 -4.01 12.00 40.57
CA LYS A 71 -4.33 12.60 39.27
C LYS A 71 -4.41 14.11 39.45
N VAL A 72 -3.72 14.86 38.60
CA VAL A 72 -3.78 16.32 38.56
C VAL A 72 -4.76 16.74 37.45
N LYS A 73 -5.67 17.67 37.76
CA LYS A 73 -6.70 18.11 36.83
C LYS A 73 -6.05 18.67 35.56
N SER A 74 -6.35 18.03 34.44
CA SER A 74 -5.80 18.32 33.11
C SER A 74 -6.79 17.84 32.04
N GLU A 75 -6.54 18.16 30.78
CA GLU A 75 -7.31 17.65 29.64
C GLU A 75 -7.21 16.12 29.46
N LEU A 76 -6.16 15.51 30.03
CA LEU A 76 -5.95 14.06 30.00
C LEU A 76 -6.67 13.34 31.15
N PHE A 77 -7.15 14.06 32.17
CA PHE A 77 -7.57 13.51 33.47
C PHE A 77 -8.49 12.28 33.40
N ASN A 78 -9.52 12.34 32.54
CA ASN A 78 -10.50 11.26 32.37
C ASN A 78 -9.96 10.04 31.61
N ARG A 79 -8.83 10.20 30.91
CA ARG A 79 -8.21 9.19 30.03
C ARG A 79 -6.96 8.55 30.65
N LEU A 80 -6.66 8.85 31.91
CA LEU A 80 -5.52 8.27 32.63
C LEU A 80 -5.88 6.92 33.28
N LYS A 81 -5.09 5.89 32.99
CA LYS A 81 -5.05 4.62 33.72
C LYS A 81 -3.72 4.47 34.45
N MET A 82 -3.76 4.22 35.76
CA MET A 82 -2.58 4.07 36.61
C MET A 82 -2.44 2.62 37.04
N ASN A 83 -1.25 2.05 36.89
CA ASN A 83 -0.96 0.69 37.30
C ASN A 83 -0.16 0.69 38.61
N LYS A 84 -0.83 0.35 39.72
CA LYS A 84 -0.21 0.34 41.07
C LYS A 84 0.93 -0.68 41.22
N ASN A 85 0.98 -1.71 40.37
CA ASN A 85 2.00 -2.76 40.49
C ASN A 85 3.34 -2.33 39.90
N ASN A 86 3.35 -1.60 38.79
CA ASN A 86 4.59 -1.19 38.11
C ASN A 86 4.79 0.33 38.07
N ILE A 87 3.85 1.10 38.60
CA ILE A 87 3.87 2.57 38.68
C ILE A 87 3.75 3.24 37.29
N ASN A 88 3.40 2.50 36.24
CA ASN A 88 3.20 3.10 34.91
C ASN A 88 1.89 3.89 34.84
N VAL A 89 1.89 4.94 34.02
CA VAL A 89 0.70 5.73 33.67
C VAL A 89 0.43 5.57 32.18
N THR A 90 -0.80 5.19 31.84
CA THR A 90 -1.27 5.07 30.46
C THR A 90 -2.28 6.16 30.15
N VAL A 91 -2.05 6.90 29.06
CA VAL A 91 -3.05 7.79 28.45
C VAL A 91 -3.79 6.98 27.39
N THR A 92 -5.11 6.82 27.53
CA THR A 92 -5.95 6.10 26.56
C THR A 92 -6.68 7.05 25.62
N ASP A 93 -7.27 6.49 24.56
CA ASP A 93 -8.15 7.22 23.65
C ASP A 93 -7.51 8.52 23.13
N LEU A 94 -6.29 8.37 22.59
CA LEU A 94 -5.49 9.47 22.05
C LEU A 94 -6.23 10.16 20.90
N THR A 95 -6.08 11.47 20.82
CA THR A 95 -6.62 12.36 19.79
C THR A 95 -5.47 13.11 19.12
N LEU A 96 -5.73 13.73 17.97
CA LEU A 96 -4.72 14.52 17.26
C LEU A 96 -4.11 15.63 18.14
N GLN A 97 -4.92 16.19 19.06
CA GLN A 97 -4.50 17.28 19.96
C GLN A 97 -3.54 16.82 21.04
N ASP A 98 -3.46 15.52 21.34
CA ASP A 98 -2.58 14.99 22.38
C ASP A 98 -1.12 14.86 21.91
N SER A 99 -0.82 15.18 20.65
CA SER A 99 0.57 15.26 20.17
C SER A 99 1.34 16.28 21.00
N GLY A 100 2.58 15.96 21.36
CA GLY A 100 3.38 16.81 22.23
C GLY A 100 4.41 16.02 23.03
N ILE A 101 4.99 16.68 24.02
CA ILE A 101 6.10 16.13 24.80
C ILE A 101 5.56 15.59 26.12
N PHE A 102 5.74 14.29 26.33
CA PHE A 102 5.51 13.65 27.62
C PHE A 102 6.85 13.43 28.31
N SER A 103 6.92 13.71 29.61
CA SER A 103 8.11 13.41 30.39
C SER A 103 7.78 12.73 31.72
N VAL A 104 8.67 11.82 32.12
CA VAL A 104 8.63 11.12 33.40
C VAL A 104 9.84 11.58 34.19
N VAL A 105 9.59 12.40 35.21
CA VAL A 105 10.61 12.93 36.12
C VAL A 105 10.52 12.13 37.40
N ALA A 106 11.62 11.47 37.78
CA ALA A 106 11.65 10.65 38.98
C ALA A 106 12.80 11.07 39.89
N GLU A 107 12.57 11.02 41.19
CA GLU A 107 13.57 11.29 42.21
C GLU A 107 13.41 10.36 43.41
N SER A 108 14.49 10.19 44.15
CA SER A 108 14.53 9.54 45.45
C SER A 108 15.20 10.46 46.46
N LYS A 109 15.18 10.08 47.74
CA LYS A 109 15.95 10.80 48.78
C LYS A 109 17.46 10.85 48.51
N SER A 110 18.01 9.88 47.78
CA SER A 110 19.46 9.77 47.56
C SER A 110 19.93 10.39 46.25
N GLU A 111 19.08 10.43 45.22
CA GLU A 111 19.47 10.86 43.88
C GLU A 111 18.25 11.24 43.03
N MET A 112 18.49 12.10 42.04
CA MET A 112 17.54 12.42 40.97
C MET A 112 17.79 11.46 39.79
N TYR A 113 16.73 10.82 39.30
CA TYR A 113 16.84 9.91 38.17
C TYR A 113 16.84 10.66 36.84
N LYS A 114 17.38 10.02 35.82
CA LYS A 114 17.30 10.53 34.45
C LYS A 114 15.84 10.62 34.01
N THR A 115 15.45 11.80 33.55
CA THR A 115 14.13 12.05 32.98
C THR A 115 13.98 11.31 31.66
N LYS A 116 12.86 10.60 31.49
CA LYS A 116 12.49 10.01 30.21
C LYS A 116 11.58 10.95 29.45
N VAL A 117 11.90 11.21 28.19
CA VAL A 117 11.14 12.10 27.31
C VAL A 117 10.59 11.28 26.15
N PHE A 118 9.30 11.46 25.89
CA PHE A 118 8.56 10.86 24.78
C PHE A 118 7.97 11.98 23.93
N VAL A 119 8.38 12.06 22.67
CA VAL A 119 7.79 12.99 21.70
C VAL A 119 6.68 12.23 20.98
N LEU A 120 5.43 12.49 21.37
CA LEU A 120 4.27 11.82 20.81
C LEU A 120 3.77 12.54 19.57
N HIS A 121 3.67 11.80 18.47
CA HIS A 121 2.97 12.18 17.26
C HIS A 121 1.73 11.31 17.10
N VAL A 122 0.55 11.88 17.28
CA VAL A 122 -0.73 11.21 17.03
C VAL A 122 -1.18 11.49 15.61
N HIS A 123 -1.26 10.44 14.81
CA HIS A 123 -1.75 10.48 13.44
C HIS A 123 -3.22 10.09 13.40
N GLY A 124 -3.96 10.64 12.44
CA GLY A 124 -5.27 10.10 12.10
C GLY A 124 -5.10 8.61 11.78
N SER A 125 -6.00 7.76 12.31
CA SER A 125 -5.96 6.29 12.16
C SER A 125 -5.29 5.88 10.85
N CYS A 126 -4.19 5.10 10.94
CA CYS A 126 -3.45 4.59 9.80
C CYS A 126 -4.45 4.28 8.69
N ALA A 127 -4.37 5.01 7.57
CA ALA A 127 -5.26 4.78 6.45
C ALA A 127 -5.29 3.27 6.20
N ASP A 128 -6.48 2.67 6.18
CA ASP A 128 -6.56 1.32 5.63
C ASP A 128 -5.86 1.40 4.27
N PRO A 129 -4.97 0.45 3.94
CA PRO A 129 -4.38 0.45 2.61
C PRO A 129 -5.51 0.56 1.59
N ASP A 130 -5.34 1.45 0.62
CA ASP A 130 -6.34 1.63 -0.42
C ASP A 130 -6.64 0.26 -1.06
N VAL A 131 -7.92 -0.01 -1.31
CA VAL A 131 -8.32 -1.27 -1.93
C VAL A 131 -7.96 -1.20 -3.41
N GLU A 132 -7.00 -2.02 -3.83
CA GLU A 132 -6.60 -2.17 -5.23
C GLU A 132 -7.67 -2.95 -6.01
N VAL A 133 -8.21 -2.36 -7.07
CA VAL A 133 -9.28 -2.94 -7.89
C VAL A 133 -8.83 -2.97 -9.34
N HIS A 134 -8.77 -4.18 -9.91
CA HIS A 134 -8.43 -4.38 -11.33
C HIS A 134 -9.69 -4.72 -12.12
N LYS A 135 -9.93 -4.01 -13.22
CA LYS A 135 -11.08 -4.20 -14.11
C LYS A 135 -10.66 -4.18 -15.57
N ALA A 136 -11.43 -4.84 -16.43
CA ALA A 136 -11.23 -4.75 -17.87
C ALA A 136 -11.95 -3.53 -18.46
N VAL A 137 -11.50 -3.05 -19.61
CA VAL A 137 -12.27 -2.08 -20.41
C VAL A 137 -13.66 -2.64 -20.70
N GLY A 138 -14.70 -1.83 -20.48
CA GLY A 138 -16.11 -2.20 -20.62
C GLY A 138 -16.76 -2.76 -19.35
N ASP A 139 -15.98 -3.09 -18.31
CA ASP A 139 -16.53 -3.52 -17.01
C ASP A 139 -17.24 -2.35 -16.27
N SER A 140 -17.76 -2.64 -15.09
CA SER A 140 -18.28 -1.66 -14.15
C SER A 140 -17.61 -1.71 -12.77
N LEU A 141 -17.53 -0.56 -12.11
CA LEU A 141 -17.12 -0.41 -10.71
C LEU A 141 -18.32 0.06 -9.87
N GLU A 142 -18.75 -0.76 -8.91
CA GLU A 142 -19.76 -0.37 -7.90
C GLU A 142 -19.09 0.04 -6.59
N LEU A 143 -19.49 1.18 -6.05
CA LEU A 143 -19.00 1.76 -4.80
C LEU A 143 -20.16 1.87 -3.81
N ILE A 144 -20.23 0.91 -2.89
CA ILE A 144 -21.32 0.78 -1.92
C ILE A 144 -21.00 1.52 -0.62
N ALA A 145 -21.90 2.40 -0.19
CA ALA A 145 -21.82 3.06 1.10
C ALA A 145 -22.45 2.18 2.19
N ASP A 146 -21.74 1.14 2.58
CA ASP A 146 -22.13 0.27 3.68
C ASP A 146 -21.81 0.93 5.04
N TYR A 147 -22.69 1.83 5.44
CA TYR A 147 -22.70 2.59 6.71
C TYR A 147 -24.11 2.58 7.30
N PRO A 148 -24.28 2.85 8.61
CA PRO A 148 -25.60 3.02 9.21
C PRO A 148 -26.42 4.11 8.48
N LYS A 149 -27.67 3.80 8.10
CA LYS A 149 -28.46 4.66 7.21
C LYS A 149 -29.03 5.94 7.88
N LYS A 150 -29.08 5.98 9.22
CA LYS A 150 -29.77 7.07 9.94
C LYS A 150 -29.02 8.40 9.77
N ASP A 151 -29.72 9.41 9.24
CA ASP A 151 -29.16 10.75 8.97
C ASP A 151 -27.86 10.71 8.13
N LEU A 152 -27.70 9.66 7.31
CA LEU A 152 -26.49 9.41 6.55
C LEU A 152 -26.34 10.40 5.40
N LYS A 153 -25.15 11.00 5.31
CA LYS A 153 -24.71 11.73 4.13
C LYS A 153 -23.48 11.06 3.57
N VAL A 154 -23.44 10.91 2.26
CA VAL A 154 -22.34 10.25 1.56
C VAL A 154 -21.91 11.08 0.37
N GLN A 155 -20.61 11.14 0.14
CA GLN A 155 -20.01 11.74 -1.03
C GLN A 155 -19.03 10.76 -1.66
N TRP A 156 -19.20 10.51 -2.96
CA TRP A 156 -18.26 9.75 -3.77
C TRP A 156 -17.35 10.71 -4.53
N ARG A 157 -16.05 10.45 -4.44
CA ARG A 157 -15.01 11.27 -5.08
C ARG A 157 -14.15 10.44 -6.01
N TYR A 158 -13.74 11.04 -7.12
CA TYR A 158 -12.76 10.52 -8.06
C TYR A 158 -11.62 11.52 -8.17
N ASN A 159 -10.39 11.08 -7.91
CA ASN A 159 -9.20 11.93 -7.80
C ASN A 159 -9.48 13.19 -6.96
N GLN A 160 -10.07 12.98 -5.77
CA GLN A 160 -10.48 14.01 -4.79
C GLN A 160 -11.66 14.90 -5.21
N ILE A 161 -12.16 14.79 -6.44
CA ILE A 161 -13.29 15.57 -6.95
C ILE A 161 -14.59 14.81 -6.69
N ALA A 162 -15.53 15.43 -5.98
CA ALA A 162 -16.87 14.87 -5.79
C ALA A 162 -17.63 14.76 -7.12
N PHE A 163 -18.24 13.61 -7.37
CA PHE A 163 -19.05 13.37 -8.57
C PHE A 163 -20.49 12.95 -8.26
N ALA A 164 -20.73 12.41 -7.07
CA ALA A 164 -22.05 12.03 -6.58
C ALA A 164 -22.16 12.25 -5.07
N GLU A 165 -23.36 12.57 -4.64
CA GLU A 165 -23.73 12.76 -3.23
C GLU A 165 -25.06 12.07 -2.93
N TYR A 166 -25.21 11.60 -1.70
CA TYR A 166 -26.46 11.10 -1.15
C TYR A 166 -26.75 11.85 0.15
N GLN A 167 -27.91 12.50 0.22
CA GLN A 167 -28.38 13.21 1.40
C GLN A 167 -29.90 13.32 1.37
N ASN A 168 -30.54 13.30 2.55
CA ASN A 168 -32.00 13.43 2.68
C ASN A 168 -32.78 12.41 1.82
N ASP A 169 -32.30 11.17 1.77
CA ASP A 169 -32.86 10.07 0.98
C ASP A 169 -32.93 10.30 -0.54
N ASP A 170 -32.07 11.18 -1.05
CA ASP A 170 -31.94 11.46 -2.46
C ASP A 170 -30.49 11.51 -2.94
N PHE A 171 -30.30 11.22 -4.22
CA PHE A 171 -29.01 11.31 -4.88
C PHE A 171 -28.90 12.60 -5.68
N GLN A 172 -27.72 13.22 -5.60
CA GLN A 172 -27.37 14.36 -6.43
C GLN A 172 -26.11 14.09 -7.23
N LYS A 173 -26.15 14.43 -8.52
CA LYS A 173 -24.97 14.42 -9.38
C LYS A 173 -24.28 15.77 -9.26
N VAL A 174 -23.11 15.79 -8.61
CA VAL A 174 -22.37 17.03 -8.31
C VAL A 174 -21.62 17.53 -9.55
N LYS A 175 -21.10 16.61 -10.36
CA LYS A 175 -20.35 16.94 -11.59
C LYS A 175 -20.92 16.15 -12.75
N SER A 176 -21.86 16.77 -13.48
CA SER A 176 -22.62 16.16 -14.58
C SER A 176 -21.73 15.59 -15.69
N GLU A 177 -20.58 16.23 -15.95
CA GLU A 177 -19.61 15.86 -16.98
C GLU A 177 -18.86 14.56 -16.64
N LEU A 178 -18.58 14.31 -15.35
CA LEU A 178 -17.85 13.10 -14.94
C LEU A 178 -18.72 11.86 -15.16
N PHE A 179 -18.13 10.85 -15.80
CA PHE A 179 -18.78 9.57 -16.14
C PHE A 179 -20.11 9.76 -16.88
N ASN A 180 -20.18 10.74 -17.78
CA ASN A 180 -21.35 11.14 -18.57
C ASN A 180 -22.20 9.93 -19.05
N ASN A 181 -23.47 9.84 -18.64
CA ASN A 181 -24.42 8.73 -18.84
C ASN A 181 -24.03 7.32 -18.30
N ARG A 182 -22.76 7.12 -17.94
CA ARG A 182 -22.19 5.88 -17.38
C ARG A 182 -22.35 5.76 -15.86
N LEU A 183 -22.65 6.86 -15.17
CA LEU A 183 -22.94 6.86 -13.74
C LEU A 183 -24.37 6.39 -13.46
N LYS A 184 -24.52 5.29 -12.72
CA LYS A 184 -25.79 4.78 -12.19
C LYS A 184 -25.80 4.91 -10.67
N MET A 185 -26.97 5.16 -10.10
CA MET A 185 -27.16 5.33 -8.65
C MET A 185 -28.24 4.36 -8.17
N ASN A 186 -28.02 3.73 -7.01
CA ASN A 186 -28.94 2.76 -6.44
C ASN A 186 -29.33 3.16 -5.01
N LYS A 187 -30.61 3.52 -4.82
CA LYS A 187 -31.16 3.93 -3.52
C LYS A 187 -31.33 2.79 -2.52
N ASN A 188 -31.43 1.54 -2.98
CA ASN A 188 -31.71 0.41 -2.10
C ASN A 188 -30.51 0.11 -1.18
N ASN A 189 -29.30 0.08 -1.77
CA ASN A 189 -28.04 -0.21 -1.08
C ASN A 189 -27.14 1.03 -0.93
N ILE A 190 -27.59 2.21 -1.37
CA ILE A 190 -26.82 3.47 -1.33
C ILE A 190 -25.47 3.25 -2.02
N SER A 191 -25.51 2.97 -3.32
CA SER A 191 -24.31 2.78 -4.13
C SER A 191 -24.32 3.64 -5.40
N VAL A 192 -23.12 3.87 -5.91
CA VAL A 192 -22.94 4.41 -7.26
C VAL A 192 -22.13 3.42 -8.09
N THR A 193 -22.51 3.26 -9.35
CA THR A 193 -21.84 2.37 -10.29
C THR A 193 -21.38 3.18 -11.49
N VAL A 194 -20.09 3.10 -11.81
CA VAL A 194 -19.55 3.60 -13.08
C VAL A 194 -19.52 2.44 -14.05
N THR A 195 -20.32 2.50 -15.11
CA THR A 195 -20.36 1.48 -16.18
C THR A 195 -19.40 1.80 -17.31
N ASP A 196 -19.19 0.82 -18.20
CA ASP A 196 -18.45 0.98 -19.45
C ASP A 196 -17.09 1.63 -19.22
N LEU A 197 -16.32 1.07 -18.29
CA LEU A 197 -15.03 1.61 -17.86
C LEU A 197 -14.06 1.73 -19.04
N THR A 198 -13.32 2.83 -19.05
CA THR A 198 -12.26 3.12 -20.02
C THR A 198 -10.91 3.17 -19.31
N LEU A 199 -9.81 3.06 -20.06
CA LEU A 199 -8.46 3.19 -19.49
C LEU A 199 -8.26 4.51 -18.71
N GLN A 200 -8.92 5.58 -19.15
CA GLN A 200 -8.88 6.91 -18.54
C GLN A 200 -9.63 7.00 -17.19
N ASP A 201 -10.51 6.04 -16.90
CA ASP A 201 -11.22 6.01 -15.61
C ASP A 201 -10.33 5.44 -14.48
N SER A 202 -9.15 4.91 -14.79
CA SER A 202 -8.16 4.52 -13.77
C SER A 202 -7.85 5.71 -12.84
N GLY A 203 -7.69 5.43 -11.55
CA GLY A 203 -7.44 6.47 -10.57
C GLY A 203 -8.03 6.16 -9.20
N ARG A 204 -7.96 7.14 -8.30
CA ARG A 204 -8.34 6.96 -6.90
C ARG A 204 -9.80 7.35 -6.67
N PHE A 205 -10.57 6.43 -6.12
CA PHE A 205 -11.93 6.68 -5.66
C PHE A 205 -11.98 6.73 -4.13
N SER A 206 -12.90 7.52 -3.59
CA SER A 206 -13.17 7.49 -2.15
C SER A 206 -14.64 7.69 -1.83
N ILE A 207 -15.09 7.04 -0.77
CA ILE A 207 -16.42 7.21 -0.17
C ILE A 207 -16.22 7.90 1.17
N VAL A 208 -16.70 9.13 1.26
CA VAL A 208 -16.71 9.93 2.49
C VAL A 208 -18.12 9.91 3.04
N ALA A 209 -18.29 9.51 4.30
CA ALA A 209 -19.60 9.42 4.93
C ALA A 209 -19.60 10.12 6.29
N GLU A 210 -20.72 10.75 6.61
CA GLU A 210 -20.94 11.39 7.90
C GLU A 210 -22.40 11.21 8.35
N SER A 211 -22.60 11.35 9.65
CA SER A 211 -23.92 11.51 10.28
C SER A 211 -23.97 12.87 11.00
N LYS A 212 -25.09 13.18 11.65
CA LYS A 212 -25.21 14.40 12.47
C LYS A 212 -24.25 14.44 13.66
N SER A 213 -23.83 13.29 14.17
CA SER A 213 -23.06 13.17 15.43
C SER A 213 -21.59 12.84 15.23
N GLU A 214 -21.21 12.27 14.07
CA GLU A 214 -19.86 11.78 13.83
C GLU A 214 -19.55 11.63 12.34
N GLN A 215 -18.25 11.67 12.00
CA GLN A 215 -17.73 11.34 10.68
C GLN A 215 -17.29 9.87 10.65
N TYR A 216 -17.69 9.13 9.62
CA TYR A 216 -17.28 7.74 9.45
C TYR A 216 -15.89 7.64 8.80
N LYS A 217 -15.20 6.53 9.05
CA LYS A 217 -13.95 6.21 8.34
C LYS A 217 -14.22 6.15 6.83
N SER A 218 -13.44 6.92 6.07
CA SER A 218 -13.54 6.94 4.61
C SER A 218 -13.01 5.64 4.01
N LYS A 219 -13.66 5.16 2.96
CA LYS A 219 -13.20 4.01 2.16
C LYS A 219 -12.47 4.53 0.94
N HIS A 220 -11.31 3.97 0.64
CA HIS A 220 -10.47 4.37 -0.49
C HIS A 220 -10.21 3.19 -1.41
N PHE A 221 -10.24 3.44 -2.71
CA PHE A 221 -10.03 2.44 -3.76
C PHE A 221 -9.10 3.01 -4.82
N VAL A 222 -8.19 2.20 -5.33
CA VAL A 222 -7.38 2.53 -6.51
C VAL A 222 -7.85 1.61 -7.64
N LEU A 223 -8.45 2.21 -8.67
CA LEU A 223 -8.91 1.49 -9.85
C LEU A 223 -7.81 1.46 -10.90
N HIS A 224 -7.47 0.25 -11.33
CA HIS A 224 -6.65 -0.01 -12.51
C HIS A 224 -7.51 -0.66 -13.60
N VAL A 225 -7.75 0.08 -14.68
CA VAL A 225 -8.46 -0.44 -15.85
C VAL A 225 -7.45 -0.93 -16.89
N HIS A 226 -7.61 -2.17 -17.33
CA HIS A 226 -6.70 -2.86 -18.25
C HIS A 226 -7.42 -3.21 -19.55
N ASP A 227 -6.68 -3.20 -20.66
CA ASP A 227 -7.19 -3.72 -21.92
C ASP A 227 -7.24 -5.25 -21.90
N LEU A 228 -8.17 -5.83 -22.66
CA LEU A 228 -8.21 -7.28 -22.86
C LEU A 228 -7.19 -7.71 -23.91
N ILE A 229 -6.56 -8.86 -23.68
CA ILE A 229 -5.67 -9.47 -24.67
C ILE A 229 -6.53 -9.96 -25.85
N ARG A 230 -6.34 -9.37 -27.03
CA ARG A 230 -7.14 -9.69 -28.21
C ARG A 230 -6.57 -10.89 -28.95
N GLU A 231 -5.27 -10.87 -29.19
CA GLU A 231 -4.56 -11.88 -29.97
C GLU A 231 -3.15 -12.08 -29.43
N VAL A 232 -2.63 -13.30 -29.53
CA VAL A 232 -1.25 -13.67 -29.24
C VAL A 232 -0.66 -14.36 -30.46
N LYS A 233 0.54 -13.95 -30.87
CA LYS A 233 1.29 -14.51 -32.01
C LYS A 233 2.70 -14.87 -31.57
N ILE A 234 3.26 -15.87 -32.26
CA ILE A 234 4.68 -16.20 -32.18
C ILE A 234 5.32 -15.80 -33.50
N GLU A 235 6.19 -14.80 -33.43
CA GLU A 235 7.12 -14.43 -34.48
C GLU A 235 8.39 -15.27 -34.30
N ASP A 236 8.96 -15.74 -35.40
CA ASP A 236 10.19 -16.52 -35.37
C ASP A 236 11.11 -16.15 -36.53
N SER A 237 12.40 -16.35 -36.29
CA SER A 237 13.44 -16.30 -37.30
C SER A 237 14.49 -17.34 -36.91
N TYR A 238 15.22 -17.88 -37.89
CA TYR A 238 16.29 -18.83 -37.59
C TYR A 238 17.48 -18.68 -38.52
N PHE A 239 18.62 -19.12 -38.00
CA PHE A 239 19.86 -19.27 -38.74
C PHE A 239 20.23 -20.75 -38.84
N TRP A 240 20.52 -21.23 -40.05
CA TRP A 240 20.98 -22.60 -40.28
C TRP A 240 22.51 -22.67 -40.32
N LEU A 241 23.08 -23.43 -39.40
CA LEU A 241 24.50 -23.72 -39.33
C LEU A 241 24.80 -25.03 -40.06
N GLN A 242 25.14 -24.91 -41.34
CA GLN A 242 25.41 -26.04 -42.24
C GLN A 242 26.45 -27.04 -41.70
N SER A 243 27.53 -26.55 -41.08
CA SER A 243 28.61 -27.42 -40.57
C SER A 243 28.18 -28.36 -39.44
N LYS A 244 27.05 -28.08 -38.78
CA LYS A 244 26.51 -28.88 -37.66
C LYS A 244 25.10 -29.42 -37.93
N ASN A 245 24.53 -29.17 -39.13
CA ASN A 245 23.14 -29.47 -39.44
C ASN A 245 22.18 -28.99 -38.34
N LEU A 246 22.37 -27.75 -37.87
CA LEU A 246 21.70 -27.19 -36.69
C LEU A 246 21.01 -25.87 -37.04
N CYS A 247 19.72 -25.74 -36.72
CA CYS A 247 18.99 -24.47 -36.78
C CYS A 247 18.96 -23.80 -35.40
N MET A 248 19.30 -22.53 -35.35
CA MET A 248 19.17 -21.68 -34.16
C MET A 248 17.97 -20.76 -34.33
N PHE A 249 16.87 -21.06 -33.65
CA PHE A 249 15.64 -20.26 -33.70
C PHE A 249 15.66 -19.17 -32.64
N HIS A 250 15.28 -17.96 -33.04
CA HIS A 250 14.89 -16.86 -32.17
C HIS A 250 13.40 -16.62 -32.30
N LEU A 251 12.67 -16.84 -31.21
CA LEU A 251 11.22 -16.67 -31.15
C LEU A 251 10.86 -15.50 -30.26
N ARG A 252 9.84 -14.75 -30.68
CA ARG A 252 9.26 -13.65 -29.94
C ARG A 252 7.76 -13.84 -29.84
N CYS A 253 7.27 -13.88 -28.62
CA CYS A 253 5.86 -13.84 -28.33
C CYS A 253 5.37 -12.40 -28.28
N VAL A 254 4.35 -12.11 -29.06
CA VAL A 254 3.75 -10.77 -29.17
C VAL A 254 2.26 -10.87 -28.95
N ALA A 255 1.70 -9.91 -28.21
CA ALA A 255 0.28 -9.85 -27.93
C ALA A 255 -0.26 -8.44 -28.23
N SER A 256 -1.55 -8.37 -28.57
CA SER A 256 -2.25 -7.11 -28.83
C SER A 256 -3.32 -6.83 -27.77
N GLY A 257 -3.56 -5.55 -27.49
CA GLY A 257 -4.45 -5.09 -26.42
C GLY A 257 -3.66 -4.28 -25.40
N ASP A 258 -3.48 -4.85 -24.21
CA ASP A 258 -2.76 -4.23 -23.10
C ASP A 258 -1.26 -4.04 -23.39
N GLN A 259 -0.69 -2.98 -22.83
CA GLN A 259 0.73 -2.63 -22.93
C GLN A 259 1.58 -3.33 -21.85
N ASN A 260 1.00 -3.66 -20.69
CA ASN A 260 1.70 -4.23 -19.55
C ASN A 260 1.40 -5.72 -19.37
N LEU A 261 1.97 -6.53 -20.27
CA LEU A 261 1.74 -7.97 -20.31
C LEU A 261 2.92 -8.75 -19.72
N SER A 262 2.59 -9.82 -19.01
CA SER A 262 3.55 -10.87 -18.65
C SER A 262 3.47 -12.01 -19.65
N TYR A 263 4.63 -12.53 -20.03
CA TYR A 263 4.77 -13.60 -21.03
C TYR A 263 5.43 -14.82 -20.41
N SER A 264 4.99 -16.00 -20.82
CA SER A 264 5.63 -17.26 -20.47
C SER A 264 5.52 -18.28 -21.59
N TRP A 265 6.50 -19.17 -21.68
CA TRP A 265 6.49 -20.31 -22.57
C TRP A 265 6.18 -21.57 -21.77
N ILE A 266 5.33 -22.43 -22.31
CA ILE A 266 4.92 -23.69 -21.65
C ILE A 266 5.88 -24.83 -21.99
N SER A 267 6.37 -24.85 -23.23
CA SER A 267 7.27 -25.88 -23.74
C SER A 267 8.29 -25.22 -24.66
N PRO A 268 9.52 -24.96 -24.19
CA PRO A 268 10.05 -25.18 -22.82
C PRO A 268 9.52 -24.17 -21.79
N GLN A 269 9.48 -24.55 -20.51
CA GLN A 269 9.05 -23.67 -19.41
C GLN A 269 10.06 -22.53 -19.17
N THR A 270 9.74 -21.34 -19.67
CA THR A 270 10.58 -20.15 -19.51
C THR A 270 9.73 -18.89 -19.31
N GLN A 271 10.25 -17.90 -18.62
CA GLN A 271 9.59 -16.60 -18.39
C GLN A 271 10.12 -15.56 -19.38
N GLY A 272 9.26 -14.65 -19.80
CA GLY A 272 9.58 -13.55 -20.68
C GLY A 272 9.10 -13.75 -22.13
N PRO A 273 9.19 -12.68 -22.94
CA PRO A 273 8.61 -12.66 -24.28
C PRO A 273 9.47 -13.36 -25.35
N GLN A 274 10.74 -13.66 -25.05
CA GLN A 274 11.68 -14.22 -26.01
C GLN A 274 12.08 -15.65 -25.63
N LEU A 275 12.30 -16.48 -26.64
CA LEU A 275 12.76 -17.86 -26.47
C LEU A 275 13.76 -18.19 -27.58
N ASN A 276 14.88 -18.79 -27.20
CA ASN A 276 15.87 -19.33 -28.14
C ASN A 276 15.89 -20.85 -28.02
N ILE A 277 15.79 -21.56 -29.14
CA ILE A 277 15.92 -23.02 -29.19
C ILE A 277 16.84 -23.44 -30.32
N ASN A 278 17.42 -24.63 -30.19
CA ASN A 278 18.21 -25.25 -31.24
C ASN A 278 17.52 -26.54 -31.69
N LEU A 279 17.44 -26.76 -32.99
CA LEU A 279 16.87 -27.98 -33.58
C LEU A 279 17.84 -28.58 -34.59
N SER A 280 17.92 -29.91 -34.60
CA SER A 280 18.67 -30.66 -35.61
C SER A 280 17.92 -30.64 -36.95
N LEU A 281 18.61 -30.88 -38.06
CA LEU A 281 17.97 -30.93 -39.39
C LEU A 281 16.79 -31.93 -39.41
N THR A 282 15.66 -31.52 -40.00
CA THR A 282 14.37 -32.25 -40.03
C THR A 282 13.64 -32.40 -38.69
N GLU A 283 14.24 -31.97 -37.58
CA GLU A 283 13.58 -31.92 -36.28
C GLU A 283 12.53 -30.80 -36.24
N SER A 284 11.44 -31.03 -35.52
CA SER A 284 10.36 -30.08 -35.32
C SER A 284 10.04 -29.90 -33.84
N ALA A 285 9.72 -28.68 -33.43
CA ALA A 285 9.25 -28.38 -32.08
C ALA A 285 7.94 -27.59 -32.14
N THR A 286 6.98 -28.01 -31.32
CA THR A 286 5.74 -27.25 -31.07
C THR A 286 5.89 -26.45 -29.80
N LEU A 287 5.87 -25.13 -29.96
CA LEU A 287 6.09 -24.16 -28.91
C LEU A 287 4.77 -23.50 -28.56
N SER A 288 4.55 -23.24 -27.28
CA SER A 288 3.34 -22.56 -26.80
C SER A 288 3.76 -21.38 -25.97
N CYS A 289 3.28 -20.19 -26.35
CA CYS A 289 3.44 -18.98 -25.58
C CYS A 289 2.09 -18.53 -25.00
N THR A 290 2.14 -18.05 -23.76
CA THR A 290 1.05 -17.43 -23.04
C THR A 290 1.38 -15.96 -22.77
N ALA A 291 0.42 -15.08 -23.02
CA ALA A 291 0.42 -13.70 -22.56
C ALA A 291 -0.70 -13.52 -21.53
N ASN A 292 -0.43 -12.83 -20.43
CA ASN A 292 -1.43 -12.51 -19.41
C ASN A 292 -1.26 -11.11 -18.82
N ASN A 293 -2.37 -10.57 -18.33
CA ASN A 293 -2.44 -9.47 -17.38
C ASN A 293 -3.38 -9.85 -16.23
N THR A 294 -3.64 -8.90 -15.32
CA THR A 294 -4.48 -9.16 -14.14
C THR A 294 -5.93 -9.55 -14.47
N VAL A 295 -6.41 -9.27 -15.69
CA VAL A 295 -7.82 -9.44 -16.08
C VAL A 295 -8.04 -10.42 -17.24
N SER A 296 -6.98 -10.88 -17.90
CA SER A 296 -7.06 -11.65 -19.15
C SER A 296 -5.83 -12.53 -19.34
N VAL A 297 -6.05 -13.73 -19.88
CA VAL A 297 -5.01 -14.69 -20.26
C VAL A 297 -5.33 -15.23 -21.65
N LYS A 298 -4.35 -15.23 -22.54
CA LYS A 298 -4.43 -15.92 -23.84
C LYS A 298 -3.13 -16.63 -24.16
N TYR A 299 -3.22 -17.66 -25.00
CA TYR A 299 -2.06 -18.39 -25.46
C TYR A 299 -2.18 -18.71 -26.95
N THR A 300 -1.06 -19.06 -27.56
CA THR A 300 -0.99 -19.52 -28.94
C THR A 300 0.11 -20.57 -29.07
N THR A 301 -0.01 -21.43 -30.07
CA THR A 301 1.00 -22.44 -30.38
C THR A 301 1.54 -22.26 -31.79
N LYS A 302 2.81 -22.60 -31.99
CA LYS A 302 3.47 -22.60 -33.28
C LYS A 302 4.42 -23.78 -33.39
N THR A 303 4.38 -24.47 -34.52
CA THR A 303 5.36 -25.52 -34.84
C THR A 303 6.40 -24.95 -35.77
N VAL A 304 7.68 -25.08 -35.40
CA VAL A 304 8.83 -24.73 -36.23
C VAL A 304 9.56 -26.00 -36.63
N VAL A 305 10.10 -26.03 -37.85
CA VAL A 305 10.80 -27.18 -38.43
C VAL A 305 12.15 -26.72 -38.96
N CYS A 306 13.23 -27.42 -38.62
CA CYS A 306 14.55 -27.10 -39.14
C CYS A 306 14.71 -27.63 -40.57
N THR A 307 14.95 -26.71 -41.51
CA THR A 307 15.18 -27.00 -42.92
C THR A 307 16.53 -26.45 -43.38
N ASP A 308 17.07 -27.01 -44.46
CA ASP A 308 18.34 -26.64 -45.09
C ASP A 308 18.27 -25.34 -45.92
N LYS A 309 17.12 -24.65 -45.92
CA LYS A 309 16.89 -23.38 -46.61
C LYS A 309 16.34 -22.35 -45.64
N SER A 310 17.08 -21.29 -45.38
CA SER A 310 16.53 -20.09 -44.75
C SER A 310 15.58 -19.41 -45.74
N GLU A 311 14.28 -19.35 -45.44
CA GLU A 311 13.39 -18.40 -46.12
C GLU A 311 13.75 -16.97 -45.65
N VAL A 312 14.74 -16.36 -46.28
CA VAL A 312 15.00 -14.93 -46.11
C VAL A 312 13.86 -14.19 -46.81
N GLN A 313 12.86 -13.73 -46.05
CA GLN A 313 11.99 -12.65 -46.52
C GLN A 313 12.85 -11.38 -46.59
N GLN A 314 13.45 -11.18 -47.76
CA GLN A 314 14.28 -10.03 -48.08
C GLN A 314 13.39 -8.80 -48.26
N PHE A 315 13.25 -7.99 -47.21
CA PHE A 315 12.75 -6.63 -47.35
C PHE A 315 13.81 -5.79 -48.08
N CYS A 316 13.72 -5.74 -49.41
CA CYS A 316 14.49 -4.79 -50.20
C CYS A 316 14.03 -3.37 -49.89
N VAL A 317 14.85 -2.62 -49.14
CA VAL A 317 14.75 -1.15 -49.10
C VAL A 317 15.29 -0.64 -50.44
N LYS A 318 14.39 -0.12 -51.29
CA LYS A 318 14.79 0.63 -52.48
C LYS A 318 15.41 1.95 -52.04
N SER A 319 16.70 2.11 -52.34
CA SER A 319 17.40 3.40 -52.45
C SER A 319 17.00 4.11 -53.74
#